data_AF-A0A1P8WNI8-F1
#
_entry.id   AF-A0A1P8WNI8-F1
#
_cell.length_a   1.000
_cell.length_b   1.000
_cell.length_c   1.000
_cell.angle_alpha   90.00
_cell.angle_beta   90.00
_cell.angle_gamma   90.00
#
_symmetry.space_group_name_H-M   'P 1'
#
loop_
_entity.id
_entity.type
_entity.pdbx_description
1 polymer ?
#
loop_
_entity_poly.entity_id
_entity_poly.type
_entity_poly.pdbx_seq_one_letter_code
_entity_poly.pdbx_strand_id
1 'polypeptide(L)'
;MDQPSDNQLIQQATDGSSDAFGVLVQRYQDRLVHSLEHALGSRDDALDAAQQAFVSAWKNLKSFRQDAAFYSWLYRIAMNAAITRKRRQRLPTQSLDRHVAATGHSPTDDSADTNPESRMVSAEHVELVQNALLQLAEEFRQPLVLKEIDGMSYEEIASILDIPIGTVRSRIFRARRELTERLERIFRSEQ
;
A
#
# COMPACT_ATOMS: atom_id res chain seq x y z
N MET A 1 17.12 18.54 -16.65
CA MET A 1 16.12 18.21 -17.69
C MET A 1 14.82 17.96 -16.96
N ASP A 2 13.72 18.52 -17.46
CA ASP A 2 12.40 18.38 -16.83
C ASP A 2 11.94 16.91 -16.93
N GLN A 3 11.47 16.33 -15.83
CA GLN A 3 11.12 14.91 -15.81
C GLN A 3 9.77 14.73 -16.54
N PRO A 4 9.64 13.75 -17.46
CA PRO A 4 8.39 13.59 -18.21
C PRO A 4 7.23 13.32 -17.26
N SER A 5 6.11 14.01 -17.52
CA SER A 5 4.85 13.82 -16.79
C SER A 5 4.30 12.42 -17.01
N ASP A 6 3.48 11.94 -16.07
CA ASP A 6 2.81 10.64 -16.20
C ASP A 6 2.05 10.51 -17.52
N ASN A 7 1.30 11.55 -17.91
CA ASN A 7 0.51 11.52 -19.14
C ASN A 7 1.38 11.35 -20.39
N GLN A 8 2.57 11.96 -20.42
CA GLN A 8 3.52 11.77 -21.52
C GLN A 8 4.08 10.35 -21.55
N LEU A 9 4.46 9.81 -20.38
CA LEU A 9 4.96 8.45 -20.27
C LEU A 9 3.89 7.41 -20.65
N ILE A 10 2.65 7.61 -20.22
CA ILE A 10 1.50 6.76 -20.56
C ILE A 10 1.26 6.75 -22.07
N GLN A 11 1.30 7.93 -22.71
CA GLN A 11 1.12 8.05 -24.15
C GLN A 11 2.22 7.27 -24.89
N GLN A 12 3.49 7.51 -24.56
CA GLN A 12 4.62 6.81 -25.16
C GLN A 12 4.55 5.29 -24.94
N ALA A 13 4.17 4.85 -23.75
CA ALA A 13 3.99 3.44 -23.44
C ALA A 13 2.84 2.80 -24.24
N THR A 14 1.76 3.54 -24.44
CA THR A 14 0.62 3.13 -25.29
C THR A 14 1.02 2.98 -26.76
N ASP A 15 1.94 3.83 -27.22
CA ASP A 15 2.53 3.82 -28.56
C ASP A 15 3.63 2.76 -28.73
N GLY A 16 3.93 1.98 -27.69
CA GLY A 16 4.81 0.81 -27.74
C GLY A 16 6.15 0.96 -27.02
N SER A 17 6.42 2.09 -26.36
CA SER A 17 7.66 2.29 -25.60
C SER A 17 7.62 1.57 -24.25
N SER A 18 8.29 0.41 -24.16
CA SER A 18 8.48 -0.30 -22.88
C SER A 18 9.25 0.53 -21.87
N ASP A 19 10.20 1.34 -22.33
CA ASP A 19 11.06 2.15 -21.47
C ASP A 19 10.24 3.23 -20.76
N ALA A 20 9.28 3.84 -21.46
CA ALA A 20 8.38 4.83 -20.87
C ALA A 20 7.54 4.23 -19.72
N PHE A 21 7.09 2.98 -19.87
CA PHE A 21 6.43 2.27 -18.78
C PHE A 21 7.40 1.87 -17.67
N GLY A 22 8.64 1.50 -18.00
CA GLY A 22 9.69 1.25 -17.03
C GLY A 22 9.92 2.45 -16.09
N VAL A 23 9.87 3.68 -16.63
CA VAL A 23 9.94 4.90 -15.80
C VAL A 23 8.73 5.03 -14.87
N LEU A 24 7.52 4.69 -15.32
CA LEU A 24 6.33 4.66 -14.46
C LEU A 24 6.46 3.62 -13.34
N VAL A 25 7.02 2.44 -13.64
CA VAL A 25 7.29 1.39 -12.64
C VAL A 25 8.25 1.93 -11.58
N GLN A 26 9.39 2.48 -11.98
CA GLN A 26 10.37 3.05 -11.05
C GLN A 26 9.79 4.17 -10.19
N ARG A 27 8.92 5.01 -10.78
CA ARG A 27 8.28 6.12 -10.06
C ARG A 27 7.30 5.65 -8.99
N TYR A 28 6.64 4.51 -9.19
CA TYR A 28 5.50 4.11 -8.36
C TYR A 28 5.69 2.82 -7.56
N GLN A 29 6.69 1.99 -7.87
CA GLN A 29 6.87 0.69 -7.24
C GLN A 29 7.04 0.78 -5.73
N ASP A 30 7.89 1.67 -5.24
CA ASP A 30 8.20 1.74 -3.82
C ASP A 30 6.98 2.25 -3.06
N ARG A 31 6.35 3.31 -3.55
CA ARG A 31 5.12 3.86 -2.95
C ARG A 31 4.01 2.81 -2.90
N LEU A 32 3.79 2.09 -4.00
CA LEU A 32 2.75 1.07 -4.09
C LEU A 32 3.02 -0.09 -3.12
N VAL A 33 4.25 -0.59 -3.08
CA VAL A 33 4.65 -1.69 -2.17
C VAL A 33 4.47 -1.25 -0.72
N HIS A 34 4.99 -0.09 -0.31
CA HIS A 34 4.84 0.39 1.07
C HIS A 34 3.37 0.53 1.47
N SER A 35 2.53 1.13 0.62
CA SER A 35 1.10 1.25 0.93
C SER A 35 0.41 -0.13 1.05
N LEU A 36 0.71 -1.05 0.14
CA LEU A 36 0.18 -2.42 0.21
C LEU A 36 0.71 -3.19 1.43
N GLU A 37 1.94 -2.95 1.88
CA GLU A 37 2.47 -3.53 3.12
C GLU A 37 1.65 -3.10 4.34
N HIS A 38 1.30 -1.82 4.44
CA HIS A 38 0.41 -1.31 5.49
C HIS A 38 -1.02 -1.85 5.36
N ALA A 39 -1.54 -1.98 4.13
CA ALA A 39 -2.88 -2.48 3.90
C ALA A 39 -3.02 -4.00 4.18
N LEU A 40 -2.04 -4.80 3.75
CA LEU A 40 -2.08 -6.26 3.76
C LEU A 40 -1.41 -6.86 5.00
N GLY A 41 -0.41 -6.19 5.57
CA GLY A 41 0.38 -6.70 6.70
C GLY A 41 1.43 -7.74 6.35
N SER A 42 1.78 -7.85 5.08
CA SER A 42 2.69 -8.86 4.56
C SER A 42 3.45 -8.29 3.38
N ARG A 43 4.78 -8.24 3.51
CA ARG A 43 5.69 -7.77 2.46
C ARG A 43 5.66 -8.65 1.22
N ASP A 44 5.64 -9.97 1.42
CA ASP A 44 5.50 -10.93 0.33
C ASP A 44 4.21 -10.68 -0.45
N ASP A 45 3.09 -10.44 0.25
CA ASP A 45 1.81 -10.16 -0.39
C ASP A 45 1.79 -8.81 -1.11
N ALA A 46 2.45 -7.79 -0.54
CA ALA A 46 2.56 -6.48 -1.14
C ALA A 46 3.39 -6.50 -2.44
N LEU A 47 4.55 -7.17 -2.42
CA LEU A 47 5.41 -7.34 -3.59
C LEU A 47 4.68 -8.10 -4.71
N ASP A 48 4.03 -9.22 -4.38
CA ASP A 48 3.27 -10.01 -5.34
C ASP A 48 2.10 -9.22 -5.94
N ALA A 49 1.34 -8.50 -5.10
CA ALA A 49 0.22 -7.67 -5.55
C ALA A 49 0.70 -6.51 -6.43
N ALA A 50 1.79 -5.84 -6.07
CA ALA A 50 2.39 -4.77 -6.87
C ALA A 50 2.87 -5.29 -8.23
N GLN A 51 3.57 -6.42 -8.26
CA GLN A 51 4.02 -7.04 -9.51
C GLN A 51 2.84 -7.37 -10.43
N GLN A 52 1.81 -8.03 -9.89
CA GLN A 52 0.60 -8.34 -10.64
C GLN A 52 -0.12 -7.08 -11.13
N ALA A 53 -0.12 -6.01 -10.32
CA ALA A 53 -0.68 -4.72 -10.68
C ALA A 53 0.05 -4.10 -11.87
N PHE A 54 1.39 -4.03 -11.86
CA PHE A 54 2.17 -3.48 -12.97
C PHE A 54 2.03 -4.30 -14.25
N VAL A 55 2.06 -5.64 -14.16
CA VAL A 55 1.83 -6.51 -15.33
C VAL A 55 0.43 -6.29 -15.91
N SER A 56 -0.58 -6.18 -15.04
CA SER A 56 -1.96 -5.93 -15.47
C SER A 56 -2.14 -4.51 -16.02
N ALA A 57 -1.47 -3.53 -15.43
CA ALA A 57 -1.44 -2.15 -15.88
C ALA A 57 -0.83 -2.05 -17.28
N TRP A 58 0.32 -2.70 -17.54
CA TRP A 58 0.92 -2.77 -18.87
C TRP A 58 -0.04 -3.34 -19.92
N LYS A 59 -0.66 -4.49 -19.62
CA LYS A 59 -1.60 -5.16 -20.52
C LYS A 59 -2.84 -4.33 -20.83
N ASN A 60 -3.31 -3.55 -19.86
CA ASN A 60 -4.55 -2.79 -19.95
C ASN A 60 -4.33 -1.29 -20.10
N LEU A 61 -3.09 -0.83 -20.34
CA LEU A 61 -2.75 0.59 -20.34
C LEU A 61 -3.58 1.39 -21.35
N LYS A 62 -3.87 0.77 -22.51
CA LYS A 62 -4.75 1.33 -23.56
C LYS A 62 -6.18 1.61 -23.11
N SER A 63 -6.64 0.94 -22.06
CA SER A 63 -7.98 1.13 -21.48
C SER A 63 -8.02 2.19 -20.38
N PHE A 64 -6.85 2.65 -19.92
CA PHE A 64 -6.77 3.70 -18.91
C PHE A 64 -7.25 5.02 -19.50
N ARG A 65 -8.37 5.51 -18.97
CA ARG A 65 -8.88 6.84 -19.27
C ARG A 65 -8.14 7.79 -18.34
N GLN A 66 -7.59 8.88 -18.86
CA GLN A 66 -6.85 9.89 -18.08
C GLN A 66 -7.80 10.79 -17.27
N ASP A 67 -8.93 10.26 -16.81
CA ASP A 67 -9.94 10.92 -15.97
C ASP A 67 -9.64 10.78 -14.46
N ALA A 68 -8.72 9.87 -14.11
CA ALA A 68 -8.15 9.73 -12.78
C ALA A 68 -6.61 9.80 -12.84
N ALA A 69 -5.97 10.02 -11.69
CA ALA A 69 -4.51 9.87 -11.60
C ALA A 69 -4.09 8.41 -11.89
N PHE A 70 -2.97 8.23 -12.58
CA PHE A 70 -2.43 6.91 -12.90
C PHE A 70 -2.23 6.07 -11.64
N TYR A 71 -1.71 6.68 -10.57
CA TYR A 71 -1.49 6.01 -9.30
C TYR A 71 -2.78 5.45 -8.70
N SER A 72 -3.88 6.22 -8.72
CA SER A 72 -5.19 5.78 -8.22
C SER A 72 -5.73 4.59 -9.02
N TRP A 73 -5.55 4.60 -10.34
CA TRP A 73 -5.92 3.48 -11.20
C TRP A 73 -5.06 2.23 -10.95
N LEU A 74 -3.74 2.40 -10.84
CA LEU A 74 -2.78 1.33 -10.54
C LEU A 74 -3.08 0.69 -9.18
N TYR A 75 -3.35 1.52 -8.16
CA TYR A 75 -3.67 1.03 -6.82
C TYR A 75 -4.96 0.21 -6.81
N ARG A 76 -6.00 0.63 -7.56
CA ARG A 76 -7.22 -0.17 -7.72
C ARG A 76 -6.95 -1.55 -8.33
N ILE A 77 -6.05 -1.63 -9.32
CA ILE A 77 -5.62 -2.92 -9.89
C ILE A 77 -4.93 -3.77 -8.81
N ALA A 78 -4.05 -3.18 -8.00
CA ALA A 78 -3.36 -3.88 -6.92
C ALA A 78 -4.29 -4.42 -5.84
N MET A 79 -5.29 -3.63 -5.42
CA MET A 79 -6.29 -4.09 -4.44
C MET A 79 -7.10 -5.29 -4.96
N ASN A 80 -7.49 -5.26 -6.24
CA ASN A 80 -8.18 -6.39 -6.87
C ASN A 80 -7.31 -7.66 -6.92
N ALA A 81 -6.00 -7.51 -7.16
CA ALA A 81 -5.05 -8.62 -7.13
C ALA A 81 -4.94 -9.23 -5.72
N ALA A 82 -4.80 -8.40 -4.69
CA ALA A 82 -4.71 -8.83 -3.30
C ALA A 82 -5.97 -9.58 -2.82
N ILE A 83 -7.17 -9.07 -3.15
CA ILE A 83 -8.45 -9.72 -2.81
C ILE A 83 -8.56 -11.10 -3.48
N THR A 84 -8.17 -11.19 -4.75
CA THR A 84 -8.22 -12.45 -5.53
C THR A 84 -7.35 -13.54 -4.89
N ARG A 85 -6.17 -13.19 -4.38
CA ARG A 85 -5.28 -14.13 -3.69
C ARG A 85 -5.86 -14.61 -2.37
N LYS A 86 -6.37 -13.72 -1.50
CA LYS A 86 -7.01 -14.13 -0.23
C LYS A 86 -8.14 -15.13 -0.47
N ARG A 87 -8.93 -14.93 -1.52
CA ARG A 87 -9.98 -15.88 -1.91
C ARG A 87 -9.41 -17.23 -2.36
N ARG A 88 -8.28 -17.24 -3.08
CA ARG A 88 -7.59 -18.48 -3.49
C ARG A 88 -6.95 -19.23 -2.32
N GLN A 89 -6.38 -18.53 -1.35
CA GLN A 89 -5.82 -19.13 -0.13
C GLN A 89 -6.89 -19.70 0.81
N ARG A 90 -8.12 -19.18 0.77
CA ARG A 90 -9.27 -19.72 1.53
C ARG A 90 -9.87 -21.00 0.93
N LEU A 91 -9.51 -21.38 -0.30
CA LEU A 91 -9.81 -22.71 -0.84
C LEU A 91 -8.84 -23.71 -0.21
N PRO A 92 -9.29 -24.90 0.23
CA PRO A 92 -8.49 -25.82 1.03
C PRO A 92 -7.38 -26.42 0.17
N THR A 93 -6.27 -25.69 0.10
CA THR A 93 -5.01 -26.20 -0.42
C THR A 93 -4.19 -26.51 0.83
N GLN A 94 -4.07 -27.81 1.13
CA GLN A 94 -3.17 -28.30 2.17
C GLN A 94 -1.77 -27.72 1.90
N SER A 95 -1.22 -26.92 2.83
CA SER A 95 0.18 -27.04 3.23
C SER A 95 0.58 -26.08 4.37
N LEU A 96 1.24 -26.71 5.35
CA LEU A 96 2.28 -26.29 6.29
C LEU A 96 2.09 -25.05 7.18
N ASP A 97 2.09 -25.36 8.48
CA ASP A 97 2.39 -24.49 9.60
C ASP A 97 3.46 -23.45 9.26
N ARG A 98 3.06 -22.18 9.20
CA ARG A 98 4.00 -21.06 9.14
C ARG A 98 4.20 -20.56 10.57
N HIS A 99 5.28 -21.03 11.18
CA HIS A 99 5.87 -20.40 12.35
C HIS A 99 6.04 -18.89 12.09
N VAL A 100 5.67 -18.09 13.09
CA VAL A 100 6.00 -16.67 13.16
C VAL A 100 7.52 -16.57 13.30
N ALA A 101 8.20 -16.43 12.16
CA ALA A 101 9.60 -16.04 12.13
C ALA A 101 9.65 -14.52 12.06
N ALA A 102 9.94 -13.90 13.19
CA ALA A 102 10.56 -12.59 13.25
C ALA A 102 11.89 -12.61 12.47
N THR A 103 12.31 -11.41 12.05
CA THR A 103 13.58 -11.04 11.40
C THR A 103 13.65 -11.08 9.87
N GLY A 104 13.89 -9.88 9.32
CA GLY A 104 14.19 -9.61 7.93
C GLY A 104 14.48 -8.13 7.71
N HIS A 105 15.32 -7.53 8.58
CA HIS A 105 15.87 -6.20 8.34
C HIS A 105 16.75 -6.25 7.09
N SER A 106 16.40 -5.48 6.07
CA SER A 106 17.32 -5.17 4.98
C SER A 106 17.65 -3.67 5.05
N PRO A 107 18.93 -3.29 5.02
CA PRO A 107 19.36 -1.92 5.29
C PRO A 107 18.99 -1.01 4.11
N THR A 108 18.31 0.10 4.40
CA THR A 108 18.21 1.22 3.48
C THR A 108 19.46 2.09 3.60
N ASP A 109 19.95 2.47 2.43
CA ASP A 109 21.22 3.14 2.13
C ASP A 109 21.40 4.50 2.85
N ASP A 110 22.67 4.83 3.07
CA ASP A 110 23.20 5.90 3.91
C ASP A 110 22.81 7.32 3.46
N SER A 111 22.38 8.15 4.42
CA SER A 111 22.85 9.55 4.56
C SER A 111 22.32 10.24 5.82
N ALA A 112 23.24 10.95 6.47
CA ALA A 112 23.10 12.02 7.48
C ALA A 112 22.62 11.65 8.91
N ASP A 113 23.62 11.39 9.76
CA ASP A 113 23.82 12.08 11.06
C ASP A 113 22.66 12.05 12.08
N THR A 114 22.24 10.86 12.53
CA THR A 114 21.40 10.73 13.73
C THR A 114 21.75 9.48 14.54
N ASN A 115 21.94 9.67 15.86
CA ASN A 115 22.36 8.68 16.87
C ASN A 115 21.69 7.28 16.70
N PRO A 116 22.46 6.17 16.67
CA PRO A 116 21.94 4.79 16.58
C PRO A 116 20.80 4.43 17.54
N GLU A 117 20.83 4.95 18.78
CA GLU A 117 19.77 4.71 19.78
C GLU A 117 18.42 5.31 19.35
N SER A 118 18.45 6.49 18.71
CA SER A 118 17.25 7.15 18.18
C SER A 118 16.64 6.39 17.01
N ARG A 119 17.47 5.76 16.17
CA ARG A 119 17.02 4.89 15.07
C ARG A 119 16.32 3.64 15.57
N MET A 120 16.84 3.01 16.63
CA MET A 120 16.23 1.81 17.22
C MET A 120 14.86 2.14 17.84
N VAL A 121 14.77 3.21 18.63
CA VAL A 121 13.50 3.67 19.22
C VAL A 121 12.48 4.05 18.13
N SER A 122 12.93 4.65 17.03
CA SER A 122 12.06 4.96 15.89
C SER A 122 11.56 3.70 15.17
N ALA A 123 12.38 2.67 15.03
CA ALA A 123 11.99 1.42 14.38
C ALA A 123 10.95 0.66 15.21
N GLU A 124 11.14 0.59 16.54
CA GLU A 124 10.18 -0.02 17.47
C GLU A 124 8.82 0.68 17.41
N HIS A 125 8.79 2.01 17.41
CA HIS A 125 7.53 2.76 17.29
C HIS A 125 6.83 2.53 15.94
N VAL A 126 7.58 2.44 14.83
CA VAL A 126 7.02 2.14 13.51
C VAL A 126 6.40 0.74 13.51
N GLU A 127 7.06 -0.24 14.12
CA GLU A 127 6.55 -1.60 14.25
C GLU A 127 5.28 -1.64 15.12
N LEU A 128 5.23 -0.89 16.23
CA LEU A 128 4.04 -0.77 17.07
C LEU A 128 2.85 -0.19 16.31
N VAL A 129 3.05 0.89 15.55
CA VAL A 129 2.00 1.51 14.73
C VAL A 129 1.52 0.54 13.65
N GLN A 130 2.45 -0.15 12.98
CA GLN A 130 2.10 -1.16 11.99
C GLN A 130 1.29 -2.30 12.60
N ASN A 131 1.71 -2.84 13.74
CA ASN A 131 0.99 -3.89 14.45
C ASN A 131 -0.42 -3.41 14.86
N ALA A 132 -0.56 -2.19 15.36
CA ALA A 132 -1.84 -1.61 15.72
C ALA A 132 -2.78 -1.46 14.49
N LEU A 133 -2.25 -1.03 13.33
CA LEU A 133 -2.99 -1.00 12.07
C LEU A 133 -3.47 -2.39 11.66
N LEU A 134 -2.65 -3.43 11.82
CA LEU A 134 -3.00 -4.81 11.48
C LEU A 134 -4.07 -5.43 12.38
N GLN A 135 -4.34 -4.83 13.54
CA GLN A 135 -5.47 -5.24 14.39
C GLN A 135 -6.81 -4.64 13.96
N LEU A 136 -6.81 -3.60 13.12
CA LEU A 136 -8.04 -3.06 12.55
C LEU A 136 -8.63 -4.05 11.54
N ALA A 137 -9.96 -4.13 11.45
CA ALA A 137 -10.60 -4.85 10.35
C ALA A 137 -10.18 -4.22 9.01
N GLU A 138 -10.02 -5.06 7.98
CA GLU A 138 -9.53 -4.63 6.65
C GLU A 138 -10.35 -3.49 6.06
N GLU A 139 -11.67 -3.50 6.27
CA GLU A 139 -12.57 -2.45 5.80
C GLU A 139 -12.32 -1.07 6.44
N PHE A 140 -11.69 -1.02 7.61
CA PHE A 140 -11.28 0.22 8.28
C PHE A 140 -9.83 0.57 7.97
N ARG A 141 -8.95 -0.44 7.91
CA ARG A 141 -7.53 -0.28 7.65
C ARG A 141 -7.25 0.27 6.26
N GLN A 142 -7.83 -0.32 5.21
CA GLN A 142 -7.57 0.07 3.83
C GLN A 142 -7.85 1.57 3.54
N PRO A 143 -9.04 2.13 3.85
CA PRO A 143 -9.29 3.55 3.61
C PRO A 143 -8.45 4.45 4.53
N LEU A 144 -8.05 3.99 5.71
CA LEU A 144 -7.14 4.75 6.58
C LEU A 144 -5.73 4.84 5.98
N VAL A 145 -5.18 3.72 5.50
CA VAL A 145 -3.87 3.67 4.82
C VAL A 145 -3.86 4.60 3.61
N LEU A 146 -4.86 4.49 2.74
CA LEU A 146 -4.97 5.36 1.56
C LEU A 146 -5.08 6.85 1.94
N LYS A 147 -5.67 7.16 3.10
CA LYS A 147 -5.83 8.54 3.54
C LYS A 147 -4.56 9.12 4.16
N GLU A 148 -3.98 8.42 5.12
CA GLU A 148 -2.89 8.94 5.95
C GLU A 148 -1.51 8.67 5.34
N ILE A 149 -1.35 7.57 4.62
CA ILE A 149 -0.07 7.15 4.04
C ILE A 149 0.03 7.62 2.59
N ASP A 150 -1.01 7.41 1.79
CA ASP A 150 -1.00 7.85 0.39
C ASP A 150 -1.50 9.28 0.18
N GLY A 151 -2.09 9.92 1.19
CA GLY A 151 -2.57 11.31 1.11
C GLY A 151 -3.79 11.49 0.20
N MET A 152 -4.51 10.42 -0.16
CA MET A 152 -5.57 10.48 -1.16
C MET A 152 -6.80 11.27 -0.68
N SER A 153 -7.55 11.81 -1.63
CA SER A 153 -8.88 12.40 -1.38
C SER A 153 -9.92 11.31 -1.06
N TYR A 154 -11.04 11.70 -0.43
CA TYR A 154 -12.10 10.74 -0.13
C TYR A 154 -12.76 10.21 -1.40
N GLU A 155 -12.80 11.03 -2.45
CA GLU A 155 -13.29 10.72 -3.78
C GLU A 155 -12.43 9.65 -4.46
N GLU A 156 -11.10 9.79 -4.41
CA GLU A 156 -10.18 8.77 -4.93
C GLU A 156 -10.31 7.46 -4.17
N ILE A 157 -10.37 7.51 -2.84
CA ILE A 157 -10.54 6.32 -1.99
C ILE A 157 -11.86 5.62 -2.30
N ALA A 158 -12.94 6.36 -2.48
CA ALA A 158 -14.25 5.82 -2.85
C ALA A 158 -14.20 5.08 -4.19
N SER A 159 -13.52 5.67 -5.18
CA SER A 159 -13.32 5.08 -6.52
C SER A 159 -12.43 3.83 -6.48
N ILE A 160 -11.36 3.84 -5.68
CA ILE A 160 -10.41 2.73 -5.54
C ILE A 160 -11.06 1.53 -4.85
N LEU A 161 -11.76 1.77 -3.75
CA LEU A 161 -12.35 0.72 -2.92
C LEU A 161 -13.77 0.33 -3.36
N ASP A 162 -14.31 0.99 -4.39
CA ASP A 162 -15.66 0.80 -4.92
C ASP A 162 -16.75 0.87 -3.83
N ILE A 163 -16.71 1.96 -3.04
CA ILE A 163 -17.66 2.22 -1.95
C ILE A 163 -18.15 3.67 -1.95
N PRO A 164 -19.33 3.97 -1.39
CA PRO A 164 -19.83 5.34 -1.29
C PRO A 164 -18.88 6.24 -0.48
N ILE A 165 -18.75 7.51 -0.89
CA ILE A 165 -17.91 8.49 -0.17
C ILE A 165 -18.31 8.68 1.30
N GLY A 166 -19.61 8.58 1.62
CA GLY A 166 -20.08 8.59 3.02
C GLY A 166 -19.56 7.38 3.83
N THR A 167 -19.44 6.22 3.18
CA THR A 167 -18.85 5.01 3.75
C THR A 167 -17.35 5.19 3.98
N VAL A 168 -16.63 5.84 3.06
CA VAL A 168 -15.22 6.20 3.26
C VAL A 168 -15.04 7.06 4.52
N ARG A 169 -15.79 8.16 4.63
CA ARG A 169 -15.70 9.08 5.78
C ARG A 169 -15.97 8.39 7.10
N SER A 170 -17.05 7.60 7.17
CA SER A 170 -17.43 6.88 8.39
C SER A 170 -16.42 5.77 8.75
N ARG A 171 -15.88 5.05 7.78
CA ARG A 171 -14.83 4.04 7.99
C ARG A 171 -13.54 4.66 8.51
N ILE A 172 -13.07 5.76 7.91
CA ILE A 172 -11.86 6.46 8.36
C ILE A 172 -12.04 6.99 9.78
N PHE A 173 -13.19 7.61 10.08
CA PHE A 173 -13.48 8.10 11.43
C PHE A 173 -13.41 6.97 12.48
N ARG A 174 -14.03 5.82 12.18
CA ARG A 174 -13.99 4.64 13.06
C ARG A 174 -12.57 4.08 13.18
N ALA A 175 -11.86 3.96 12.07
CA ALA A 175 -10.49 3.48 12.02
C ALA A 175 -9.54 4.31 12.89
N ARG A 176 -9.63 5.65 12.79
CA ARG A 176 -8.84 6.57 13.62
C ARG A 176 -9.13 6.37 15.10
N ARG A 177 -10.42 6.32 15.49
CA ARG A 177 -10.80 6.15 16.90
C ARG A 177 -10.27 4.82 17.47
N GLU A 178 -10.46 3.72 16.74
CA GLU A 178 -9.98 2.41 17.17
C GLU A 178 -8.44 2.35 17.23
N LEU A 179 -7.75 2.96 16.26
CA LEU A 179 -6.30 3.02 16.27
C LEU A 179 -5.77 3.84 17.46
N THR A 180 -6.36 5.01 17.74
CA THR A 180 -6.01 5.83 18.90
C THR A 180 -6.20 5.06 20.21
N GLU A 181 -7.36 4.43 20.41
CA GLU A 181 -7.64 3.63 21.62
C GLU A 181 -6.63 2.49 21.82
N ARG A 182 -6.16 1.86 20.73
CA ARG A 182 -5.16 0.80 20.75
C ARG A 182 -3.77 1.33 21.10
N LEU A 183 -3.34 2.39 20.42
CA LEU A 183 -2.04 3.01 20.67
C LEU A 183 -1.94 3.56 22.10
N GLU A 184 -2.98 4.23 22.59
CA GLU A 184 -3.05 4.69 23.98
C GLU A 184 -2.95 3.56 25.01
N ARG A 185 -3.42 2.35 24.68
CA ARG A 185 -3.28 1.19 25.55
C ARG A 185 -1.85 0.66 25.55
N ILE A 186 -1.23 0.57 24.38
CA ILE A 186 0.16 0.12 24.20
C ILE A 186 1.11 1.06 24.97
N PHE A 187 1.02 2.37 24.72
CA PHE A 187 1.88 3.36 25.38
C PHE A 187 1.64 3.46 26.89
N ARG A 188 0.46 3.10 27.39
CA ARG A 188 0.20 3.00 28.84
C ARG A 188 0.73 1.72 29.47
N SER A 189 0.91 0.64 28.72
CA SER A 189 1.49 -0.62 29.23
C SER A 189 3.02 -0.63 29.25
N GLU A 190 3.66 0.33 28.59
CA GLU A 190 5.12 0.51 28.53
C GLU A 190 5.65 1.50 29.59
N GLN A 191 4.75 2.14 30.36
CA GLN A 191 5.06 3.02 31.51
C GLN A 191 4.80 2.31 32.84
#